data_AF-A0A673MQC2-F1
#
_entry.id   AF-A0A673MQC2-F1
#
_cell.length_a   1.000
_cell.length_b   1.000
_cell.length_c   1.000
_cell.angle_alpha   90.00
_cell.angle_beta   90.00
_cell.angle_gamma   90.00
#
_symmetry.space_group_name_H-M   'P 1'
#
loop_
_entity.id
_entity.type
_entity.pdbx_description
1 polymer ?
#
loop_
_entity_poly.entity_id
_entity_poly.type
_entity_poly.pdbx_seq_one_letter_code
_entity_poly.pdbx_strand_id
1 'polypeptide(L)'
;MATKRKADVSVPAEESDQLLIRPLGAGQEVGRSCIILEFKGRKIMVSNILCSVLLLIWTVASTLDWRAWMHCLTFESWCTDKRNGVIIAGYCVEGTLAKHIMSEPEEITTMSGQKLPLKMSVDYISFSAHTDYQQTSEFIRALKPPHVILVHGEQNEMARLKAALIREYEDNDEVHIEVHNPRNTEAVTLNFRGEKLAKVMGSLADKKCVQAQRVSGILVKKNFSYHILAPSDLSNYTDLAMSTVKQTQAIPFTGPFPLLLSQLRHLTGDVEEIEISEKSTLRVFNSITVVHDQNMVLLEWFANPLNDMYADAVTTVVLEVQSNPKAQKGEGFHQDMFGEECVDFKDKNCLAVSVDGKTAFINLETRTVEYEEANSEDDSLREMVELAVQRLYEAMNPVM
;
A
#
# COMPACT_ATOMS: atom_id res chain seq x y z
N MET A 1 20.29 -34.11 -14.92
CA MET A 1 19.14 -33.56 -14.17
C MET A 1 19.16 -32.05 -14.34
N ALA A 2 18.18 -31.51 -15.05
CA ALA A 2 18.09 -30.07 -15.34
C ALA A 2 17.54 -29.33 -14.11
N THR A 3 18.32 -28.39 -13.60
CA THR A 3 17.93 -27.49 -12.51
C THR A 3 16.84 -26.55 -13.02
N LYS A 4 15.60 -26.75 -12.54
CA LYS A 4 14.45 -25.87 -12.80
C LYS A 4 14.81 -24.44 -12.38
N ARG A 5 14.86 -23.50 -13.33
CA ARG A 5 14.89 -22.06 -13.05
C ARG A 5 13.65 -21.70 -12.24
N LYS A 6 13.84 -21.01 -11.10
CA LYS A 6 12.76 -20.40 -10.31
C LYS A 6 11.99 -19.44 -11.21
N ALA A 7 10.67 -19.53 -11.17
CA ALA A 7 9.79 -18.57 -11.82
C ALA A 7 10.03 -17.18 -11.21
N ASP A 8 10.35 -16.19 -12.07
CA ASP A 8 10.36 -14.79 -11.68
C ASP A 8 8.93 -14.40 -11.28
N VAL A 9 8.73 -14.18 -9.99
CA VAL A 9 7.50 -13.58 -9.47
C VAL A 9 7.53 -12.13 -9.91
N SER A 10 6.80 -11.80 -10.98
CA SER A 10 6.66 -10.43 -11.46
C SER A 10 5.85 -9.61 -10.45
N VAL A 11 6.53 -8.87 -9.59
CA VAL A 11 5.89 -7.85 -8.76
C VAL A 11 5.31 -6.78 -9.69
N PRO A 12 4.02 -6.39 -9.56
CA PRO A 12 3.42 -5.34 -10.38
C PRO A 12 4.22 -4.04 -10.24
N ALA A 13 4.53 -3.38 -11.36
CA ALA A 13 5.15 -2.06 -11.32
C ALA A 13 4.18 -1.08 -10.67
N GLU A 14 4.58 -0.47 -9.55
CA GLU A 14 3.81 0.61 -8.93
C GLU A 14 3.85 1.84 -9.84
N GLU A 15 2.77 2.63 -9.94
CA GLU A 15 2.74 3.89 -10.70
C GLU A 15 3.90 4.84 -10.33
N SER A 16 4.41 4.73 -9.09
CA SER A 16 5.55 5.50 -8.66
C SER A 16 6.83 5.22 -9.47
N ASP A 17 7.02 4.02 -10.02
CA ASP A 17 8.24 3.63 -10.75
C ASP A 17 8.24 4.10 -12.23
N GLN A 18 7.23 4.88 -12.65
CA GLN A 18 7.14 5.46 -13.99
C GLN A 18 7.73 6.88 -14.04
N LEU A 19 8.61 7.14 -15.01
CA LEU A 19 9.06 8.47 -15.37
C LEU A 19 8.21 8.99 -16.52
N LEU A 20 7.52 10.11 -16.29
CA LEU A 20 6.70 10.79 -17.28
C LEU A 20 7.43 12.05 -17.75
N ILE A 21 7.66 12.16 -19.06
CA ILE A 21 8.31 13.31 -19.67
C ILE A 21 7.31 13.97 -20.62
N ARG A 22 6.93 15.21 -20.33
CA ARG A 22 5.95 15.97 -21.12
C ARG A 22 6.54 17.32 -21.56
N PRO A 23 6.81 17.51 -22.86
CA PRO A 23 7.20 18.82 -23.37
C PRO A 23 5.99 19.77 -23.40
N LEU A 24 6.23 21.00 -22.92
CA LEU A 24 5.29 22.12 -22.92
C LEU A 24 5.92 23.30 -23.69
N GLY A 25 5.90 23.22 -25.01
CA GLY A 25 6.48 24.22 -25.91
C GLY A 25 7.81 23.79 -26.53
N ALA A 26 8.47 22.76 -25.99
CA ALA A 26 9.72 22.21 -26.55
C ALA A 26 9.51 21.05 -27.54
N GLY A 27 8.29 20.54 -27.68
CA GLY A 27 7.96 19.38 -28.48
C GLY A 27 7.68 19.78 -29.93
N GLN A 28 8.61 19.47 -30.83
CA GLN A 28 8.50 19.76 -32.26
C GLN A 28 8.36 21.24 -32.62
N GLU A 29 8.81 22.12 -31.73
CA GLU A 29 8.79 23.57 -31.89
C GLU A 29 10.14 24.18 -31.49
N VAL A 30 10.51 25.29 -32.11
CA VAL A 30 11.75 26.04 -31.85
C VAL A 30 11.40 27.38 -31.19
N GLY A 31 12.12 27.77 -30.13
CA GLY A 31 11.97 29.08 -29.48
C GLY A 31 11.12 29.10 -28.21
N ARG A 32 10.51 27.99 -27.81
CA ARG A 32 9.90 27.78 -26.49
C ARG A 32 10.50 26.52 -25.88
N SER A 33 10.95 26.60 -24.64
CA SER A 33 11.67 25.49 -24.02
C SER A 33 11.20 25.24 -22.60
N CYS A 34 10.12 24.48 -22.45
CA CYS A 34 9.70 23.98 -21.15
C CYS A 34 9.35 22.49 -21.27
N ILE A 35 9.86 21.69 -20.32
CA ILE A 35 9.61 20.25 -20.20
C ILE A 35 9.25 19.97 -18.75
N ILE A 36 8.18 19.21 -18.52
CA ILE A 36 7.82 18.70 -17.20
C ILE A 36 8.25 17.23 -17.11
N LEU A 37 8.96 16.92 -16.04
CA LEU A 37 9.34 15.58 -15.63
C LEU A 37 8.56 15.21 -14.37
N GLU A 38 7.84 14.10 -14.38
CA GLU A 38 7.17 13.55 -13.20
C GLU A 38 7.74 12.16 -12.87
N PHE A 39 8.23 11.97 -11.65
CA PHE A 39 8.75 10.68 -11.19
C PHE A 39 8.49 10.50 -9.70
N LYS A 40 7.93 9.35 -9.29
CA LYS A 40 7.65 9.02 -7.87
C LYS A 40 6.92 10.13 -7.10
N GLY A 41 5.94 10.77 -7.74
CA GLY A 41 5.14 11.86 -7.16
C GLY A 41 5.84 13.22 -7.09
N ARG A 42 7.08 13.34 -7.57
CA ARG A 42 7.78 14.63 -7.70
C ARG A 42 7.60 15.18 -9.12
N LYS A 43 7.32 16.47 -9.23
CA LYS A 43 7.24 17.19 -10.51
C LYS A 43 8.38 18.19 -10.61
N ILE A 44 9.15 18.11 -11.69
CA ILE A 44 10.29 18.97 -11.99
C ILE A 44 10.00 19.65 -13.31
N MET A 45 10.06 20.98 -13.33
CA MET A 45 9.96 21.77 -14.56
C MET A 45 11.36 22.18 -14.99
N VAL A 46 11.73 21.83 -16.21
CA VAL A 46 13.00 22.21 -16.84
C VAL A 46 12.68 23.24 -17.92
N SER A 47 13.09 24.49 -17.70
CA SER A 47 12.97 25.56 -18.67
C SER A 47 14.33 25.92 -19.23
N ASN A 48 14.50 25.85 -20.55
CA ASN A 48 15.79 26.08 -21.21
C ASN A 48 16.10 27.57 -21.47
N ILE A 49 15.42 28.49 -20.77
CA ILE A 49 15.81 29.91 -20.75
C ILE A 49 17.20 30.11 -20.13
N LEU A 50 17.74 29.12 -19.40
CA LEU A 50 19.05 29.20 -18.76
C LEU A 50 20.26 28.88 -19.65
N CYS A 51 20.11 28.27 -20.83
CA CYS A 51 21.27 27.89 -21.65
C CYS A 51 21.70 28.97 -22.67
N SER A 52 20.85 29.96 -22.96
CA SER A 52 21.16 31.03 -23.93
C SER A 52 21.81 32.28 -23.32
N VAL A 53 22.05 32.33 -22.00
CA VAL A 53 22.49 33.57 -21.30
C VAL A 53 24.01 33.59 -21.02
N LEU A 54 24.76 32.57 -21.40
CA LEU A 54 26.21 32.49 -21.19
C LEU A 54 26.98 32.47 -22.51
N LEU A 55 27.05 33.60 -23.20
CA LEU A 55 28.20 33.96 -24.04
C LEU A 55 28.33 35.49 -24.18
N LEU A 56 29.51 35.95 -23.79
CA LEU A 56 29.96 37.33 -23.64
C LEU A 56 29.79 38.24 -24.86
N ILE A 57 29.33 39.46 -24.58
CA ILE A 57 29.77 40.78 -25.07
C ILE A 57 30.78 40.77 -26.24
N TRP A 58 30.28 41.10 -27.43
CA TRP A 58 30.79 42.16 -28.31
C TRP A 58 29.60 42.65 -29.15
N THR A 59 29.54 43.95 -29.44
CA THR A 59 28.37 44.67 -29.96
C THR A 59 27.81 44.08 -31.26
N VAL A 60 26.88 43.12 -31.16
CA VAL A 60 25.94 42.72 -32.21
C VAL A 60 24.60 42.47 -31.52
N ALA A 61 23.57 43.17 -31.98
CA ALA A 61 22.27 43.28 -31.34
C ALA A 61 21.59 41.92 -31.18
N SER A 62 21.59 41.38 -29.95
CA SER A 62 20.89 40.16 -29.58
C SER A 62 19.44 40.42 -29.20
N THR A 63 18.57 39.59 -29.75
CA THR A 63 17.12 39.49 -29.60
C THR A 63 16.66 39.32 -28.15
N LEU A 64 15.97 40.35 -27.63
CA LEU A 64 14.92 40.26 -26.62
C LEU A 64 13.81 41.21 -27.07
N ASP A 65 12.57 40.75 -26.97
CA ASP A 65 11.28 41.21 -27.54
C ASP A 65 10.95 42.72 -27.57
N TRP A 66 11.81 43.60 -27.04
CA TRP A 66 11.62 45.05 -27.02
C TRP A 66 12.29 45.79 -28.21
N ARG A 67 13.16 45.12 -28.99
CA ARG A 67 13.90 45.73 -30.12
C ARG A 67 13.48 45.30 -31.53
N ALA A 68 12.50 44.40 -31.67
CA ALA A 68 11.99 44.00 -32.99
C ALA A 68 11.51 45.21 -33.84
N TRP A 69 11.03 46.26 -33.18
CA TRP A 69 10.54 47.49 -33.82
C TRP A 69 11.62 48.27 -34.60
N MET A 70 12.83 48.38 -34.07
CA MET A 70 13.88 49.22 -34.67
C MET A 70 14.57 48.54 -35.87
N HIS A 71 14.66 47.21 -35.85
CA HIS A 71 15.16 46.41 -36.98
C HIS A 71 14.14 46.36 -38.14
N CYS A 72 12.85 46.19 -37.83
CA CYS A 72 11.81 46.21 -38.86
C CYS A 72 11.68 47.58 -39.54
N LEU A 73 11.73 48.69 -38.79
CA LEU A 73 11.68 50.05 -39.38
C LEU A 73 12.88 50.33 -40.29
N THR A 74 14.08 49.88 -39.91
CA THR A 74 15.29 50.02 -40.74
C THR A 74 15.20 49.16 -41.99
N PHE A 75 14.69 47.93 -41.87
CA PHE A 75 14.45 47.03 -42.99
C PHE A 75 13.41 47.57 -43.96
N GLU A 76 12.27 48.07 -43.47
CA GLU A 76 11.21 48.69 -44.28
C GLU A 76 11.74 49.89 -45.08
N SER A 77 12.64 50.69 -44.50
CA SER A 77 13.27 51.82 -45.20
C SER A 77 14.24 51.39 -46.30
N TRP A 78 14.87 50.22 -46.19
CA TRP A 78 15.98 49.80 -47.06
C TRP A 78 15.59 48.74 -48.08
N CYS A 79 14.46 48.06 -47.89
CA CYS A 79 14.00 46.93 -48.71
C CYS A 79 13.74 47.27 -50.18
N THR A 80 13.42 48.54 -50.49
CA THR A 80 13.05 48.98 -51.84
C THR A 80 14.26 49.34 -52.73
N ASP A 81 15.47 49.41 -52.18
CA ASP A 81 16.69 49.73 -52.93
C ASP A 81 17.54 48.47 -53.17
N LYS A 82 17.78 48.18 -54.45
CA LYS A 82 18.57 47.03 -54.93
C LYS A 82 20.05 47.08 -54.55
N ARG A 83 20.55 48.22 -54.07
CA ARG A 83 21.93 48.37 -53.59
C ARG A 83 22.12 47.84 -52.17
N ASN A 84 21.03 47.62 -51.44
CA ASN A 84 21.05 47.14 -50.07
C ASN A 84 21.02 45.61 -50.02
N GLY A 85 21.44 45.06 -48.90
CA GLY A 85 21.40 43.63 -48.63
C GLY A 85 21.18 43.33 -47.15
N VAL A 86 20.53 42.21 -46.85
CA VAL A 86 20.29 41.71 -45.50
C VAL A 86 20.88 40.31 -45.38
N ILE A 87 21.73 40.13 -44.37
CA ILE A 87 22.31 38.82 -44.05
C ILE A 87 21.62 38.30 -42.80
N ILE A 88 20.98 37.15 -42.93
CA ILE A 88 20.33 36.45 -41.81
C ILE A 88 21.35 35.49 -41.22
N ALA A 89 21.76 35.77 -39.98
CA ALA A 89 22.86 35.09 -39.32
C ALA A 89 22.45 33.88 -38.44
N GLY A 90 21.15 33.61 -38.27
CA GLY A 90 20.66 32.58 -37.33
C GLY A 90 19.34 31.95 -37.76
N TYR A 91 18.97 30.85 -37.11
CA TYR A 91 17.76 30.10 -37.44
C TYR A 91 16.49 30.95 -37.25
N CYS A 92 15.67 31.02 -38.31
CA CYS A 92 14.41 31.75 -38.30
C CYS A 92 13.23 30.80 -38.14
N VAL A 93 12.38 31.06 -37.14
CA VAL A 93 11.16 30.28 -36.87
C VAL A 93 10.08 30.63 -37.91
N GLU A 94 9.24 29.65 -38.26
CA GLU A 94 8.06 29.89 -39.11
C GLU A 94 7.15 30.99 -38.55
N GLY A 95 6.55 31.76 -39.46
CA GLY A 95 5.70 32.90 -39.11
C GLY A 95 6.45 34.21 -38.81
N THR A 96 7.79 34.20 -38.79
CA THR A 96 8.58 35.44 -38.66
C THR A 96 8.79 36.12 -40.01
N LEU A 97 8.92 37.45 -40.00
CA LEU A 97 9.28 38.24 -41.20
C LEU A 97 10.61 37.74 -41.80
N ALA A 98 11.58 37.39 -40.95
CA ALA A 98 12.87 36.87 -41.37
C ALA A 98 12.74 35.54 -42.16
N LYS A 99 11.85 34.63 -41.74
CA LYS A 99 11.58 33.39 -42.50
C LYS A 99 10.84 33.67 -43.81
N HIS A 100 9.94 34.66 -43.83
CA HIS A 100 9.18 35.05 -45.02
C HIS A 100 10.08 35.69 -46.10
N ILE A 101 11.05 36.52 -45.73
CA ILE A 101 11.94 37.16 -46.72
C ILE A 101 12.95 36.17 -47.32
N MET A 102 13.23 35.04 -46.66
CA MET A 102 14.08 33.97 -47.21
C MET A 102 13.46 33.27 -48.43
N SER A 103 12.14 33.34 -48.61
CA SER A 103 11.49 32.84 -49.83
C SER A 103 11.50 33.85 -50.97
N GLU A 104 12.21 34.98 -50.81
CA GLU A 104 12.34 36.07 -51.79
C GLU A 104 10.99 36.51 -52.40
N PRO A 105 10.02 36.94 -51.57
CA PRO A 105 8.73 37.40 -52.08
C PRO A 105 8.88 38.72 -52.87
N GLU A 106 8.04 38.94 -53.88
CA GLU A 106 8.05 40.19 -54.66
C GLU A 106 7.68 41.42 -53.80
N GLU A 107 6.83 41.24 -52.79
CA GLU A 107 6.36 42.28 -51.88
C GLU A 107 6.37 41.81 -50.42
N ILE A 108 6.71 42.71 -49.50
CA ILE A 108 6.61 42.53 -48.04
C ILE A 108 5.49 43.41 -47.47
N THR A 109 4.88 42.96 -46.38
CA THR A 109 3.89 43.74 -45.63
C THR A 109 4.56 44.41 -44.44
N THR A 110 4.45 45.74 -44.33
CA THR A 110 4.97 46.52 -43.21
C THR A 110 4.13 46.32 -41.95
N MET A 111 4.66 46.73 -40.81
CA MET A 111 3.91 46.78 -39.53
C MET A 111 2.67 47.69 -39.60
N SER A 112 2.68 48.69 -40.48
CA SER A 112 1.54 49.58 -40.76
C SER A 112 0.54 49.01 -41.77
N GLY A 113 0.77 47.79 -42.29
CA GLY A 113 -0.10 47.11 -43.26
C GLY A 113 0.10 47.55 -44.71
N GLN A 114 1.10 48.38 -45.00
CA GLN A 114 1.44 48.80 -46.35
C GLN A 114 2.28 47.72 -47.06
N LYS A 115 2.10 47.57 -48.37
CA LYS A 115 2.94 46.67 -49.17
C LYS A 115 4.12 47.42 -49.76
N LEU A 116 5.33 46.87 -49.61
CA LEU A 116 6.57 47.40 -50.17
C LEU A 116 7.25 46.37 -51.06
N PRO A 117 7.81 46.74 -52.23
CA PRO A 117 8.52 45.81 -53.09
C PRO A 117 9.89 45.44 -52.49
N LEU A 118 10.20 44.15 -52.40
CA LEU A 118 11.50 43.67 -51.91
C LEU A 118 12.49 43.61 -53.09
N LYS A 119 13.42 44.56 -53.13
CA LYS A 119 14.46 44.66 -54.19
C LYS A 119 15.87 44.43 -53.67
N MET A 120 16.07 44.47 -52.36
CA MET A 120 17.37 44.25 -51.71
C MET A 120 17.75 42.75 -51.75
N SER A 121 19.06 42.46 -51.71
CA SER A 121 19.56 41.08 -51.62
C SER A 121 19.30 40.46 -50.25
N VAL A 122 18.97 39.17 -50.20
CA VAL A 122 18.72 38.42 -48.97
C VAL A 122 19.65 37.20 -48.95
N ASP A 123 20.62 37.20 -48.04
CA ASP A 123 21.58 36.11 -47.89
C ASP A 123 21.41 35.43 -46.52
N TYR A 124 21.57 34.11 -46.47
CA TYR A 124 21.52 33.34 -45.22
C TYR A 124 22.88 32.73 -44.92
N ILE A 125 23.48 33.11 -43.78
CA ILE A 125 24.76 32.58 -43.30
C ILE A 125 24.57 32.13 -41.86
N SER A 126 24.45 30.83 -41.62
CA SER A 126 24.25 30.31 -40.27
C SER A 126 25.51 30.48 -39.40
N PHE A 127 25.44 31.37 -38.40
CA PHE A 127 26.38 31.46 -37.27
C PHE A 127 25.84 30.78 -36.01
N SER A 128 24.90 29.85 -36.18
CA SER A 128 24.25 29.17 -35.07
C SER A 128 25.24 28.23 -34.36
N ALA A 129 25.43 28.40 -33.05
CA ALA A 129 26.22 27.49 -32.21
C ALA A 129 25.46 26.18 -31.88
N HIS A 130 24.76 25.63 -32.86
CA HIS A 130 24.06 24.35 -32.75
C HIS A 130 24.97 23.24 -33.27
N THR A 131 24.91 22.08 -32.59
CA THR A 131 25.64 20.90 -33.03
C THR A 131 25.08 20.39 -34.35
N ASP A 132 25.96 19.97 -35.25
CA ASP A 132 25.57 19.30 -36.47
C ASP A 132 25.20 17.83 -36.22
N TYR A 133 24.77 17.14 -37.29
CA TYR A 133 24.43 15.72 -37.20
C TYR A 133 25.62 14.86 -36.75
N GLN A 134 26.84 15.18 -37.22
CA GLN A 134 28.03 14.40 -36.91
C GLN A 134 28.37 14.48 -35.42
N GLN A 135 28.37 15.69 -34.84
CA GLN A 135 28.61 15.92 -33.42
C GLN A 135 27.50 15.29 -32.57
N THR A 136 26.25 15.38 -32.99
CA THR A 136 25.11 14.80 -32.26
C THR A 136 25.15 13.26 -32.27
N SER A 137 25.44 12.65 -33.42
CA SER A 137 25.61 11.20 -33.55
C SER A 137 26.81 10.71 -32.73
N GLU A 138 27.94 11.42 -32.78
CA GLU A 138 29.13 11.08 -31.97
C GLU A 138 28.85 11.15 -30.46
N PHE A 139 28.11 12.17 -30.01
CA PHE A 139 27.70 12.29 -28.61
C PHE A 139 26.81 11.14 -28.15
N ILE A 140 25.81 10.75 -28.96
CA ILE A 140 24.93 9.61 -28.66
C ILE A 140 25.75 8.30 -28.66
N ARG A 141 26.69 8.16 -29.59
CA ARG A 141 27.55 6.98 -29.69
C ARG A 141 28.48 6.82 -28.49
N ALA A 142 28.95 7.93 -27.93
CA ALA A 142 29.78 7.92 -26.72
C ALA A 142 28.99 7.53 -25.46
N LEU A 143 27.75 8.01 -25.33
CA LEU A 143 26.93 7.75 -24.14
C LEU A 143 26.14 6.44 -24.19
N LYS A 144 25.77 5.97 -25.38
CA LYS A 144 24.91 4.79 -25.62
C LYS A 144 23.68 4.76 -24.68
N PRO A 145 22.87 5.83 -24.63
CA PRO A 145 21.71 5.87 -23.75
C PRO A 145 20.63 4.88 -24.24
N PRO A 146 19.91 4.17 -23.34
CA PRO A 146 18.83 3.28 -23.75
C PRO A 146 17.63 3.99 -24.39
N HIS A 147 17.37 5.23 -23.99
CA HIS A 147 16.28 6.07 -24.50
C HIS A 147 16.80 7.46 -24.87
N VAL A 148 16.50 7.92 -26.08
CA VAL A 148 16.81 9.26 -26.59
C VAL A 148 15.50 9.99 -26.88
N ILE A 149 15.34 11.21 -26.36
CA ILE A 149 14.12 12.02 -26.58
C ILE A 149 14.50 13.31 -27.29
N LEU A 150 14.06 13.43 -28.54
CA LEU A 150 14.29 14.58 -29.40
C LEU A 150 13.26 15.68 -29.10
N VAL A 151 13.77 16.86 -28.80
CA VAL A 151 13.01 18.09 -28.50
C VAL A 151 13.76 19.29 -29.10
N HIS A 152 13.12 20.45 -29.12
CA HIS A 152 13.70 21.71 -29.57
C HIS A 152 14.28 21.64 -31.01
N GLY A 153 13.49 21.11 -31.91
CA GLY A 153 13.80 21.06 -33.34
C GLY A 153 12.54 21.19 -34.15
N GLU A 154 12.69 21.58 -35.41
CA GLU A 154 11.59 21.60 -36.37
C GLU A 154 11.09 20.17 -36.64
N GLN A 155 9.77 20.04 -36.86
CA GLN A 155 9.10 18.75 -36.93
C GLN A 155 9.69 17.80 -37.98
N ASN A 156 9.92 18.28 -39.20
CA ASN A 156 10.44 17.47 -40.30
C ASN A 156 11.91 17.10 -40.11
N GLU A 157 12.74 18.05 -39.68
CA GLU A 157 14.16 17.83 -39.40
C GLU A 157 14.36 16.87 -38.23
N MET A 158 13.52 16.93 -37.19
CA MET A 158 13.57 15.92 -36.12
C MET A 158 13.08 14.55 -36.56
N ALA A 159 12.12 14.46 -37.47
CA ALA A 159 11.71 13.18 -38.06
C ALA A 159 12.86 12.57 -38.89
N ARG A 160 13.59 13.39 -39.64
CA ARG A 160 14.80 12.99 -40.39
C ARG A 160 15.91 12.52 -39.44
N LEU A 161 16.19 13.28 -38.38
CA LEU A 161 17.19 12.91 -37.38
C LEU A 161 16.84 11.60 -36.69
N LYS A 162 15.57 11.41 -36.29
CA LYS A 162 15.09 10.16 -35.71
C LYS A 162 15.31 8.97 -36.64
N ALA A 163 14.93 9.09 -37.91
CA ALA A 163 15.10 8.02 -38.89
C ALA A 163 16.59 7.68 -39.12
N ALA A 164 17.45 8.70 -39.17
CA ALA A 164 18.89 8.52 -39.31
C ALA A 164 19.50 7.78 -38.10
N LEU A 165 19.10 8.14 -36.88
CA LEU A 165 19.55 7.48 -35.66
C LEU A 165 19.05 6.03 -35.57
N ILE A 166 17.78 5.76 -35.87
CA ILE A 166 17.25 4.39 -35.85
C ILE A 166 18.03 3.50 -36.83
N ARG A 167 18.24 3.98 -38.06
CA ARG A 167 19.01 3.25 -39.08
C ARG A 167 20.46 3.00 -38.67
N GLU A 168 21.08 3.91 -37.94
CA GLU A 168 22.46 3.76 -37.47
C GLU A 168 22.62 2.63 -36.44
N TYR A 169 21.59 2.40 -35.61
CA TYR A 169 21.63 1.41 -34.53
C TYR A 169 20.79 0.14 -34.81
N GLU A 170 20.08 0.07 -35.95
CA GLU A 170 19.24 -1.09 -36.32
C GLU A 170 20.05 -2.38 -36.49
N ASP A 171 21.28 -2.28 -37.00
CA ASP A 171 22.17 -3.44 -37.25
C ASP A 171 23.01 -3.86 -36.03
N ASN A 172 22.83 -3.22 -34.86
CA ASN A 172 23.65 -3.47 -33.68
C ASN A 172 22.90 -4.22 -32.58
N ASP A 173 23.07 -5.54 -32.52
CA ASP A 173 22.42 -6.42 -31.53
C ASP A 173 22.88 -6.16 -30.07
N GLU A 174 24.01 -5.49 -29.85
CA GLU A 174 24.55 -5.24 -28.50
C GLU A 174 24.01 -3.95 -27.86
N VAL A 175 23.60 -2.97 -28.67
CA VAL A 175 23.24 -1.62 -28.20
C VAL A 175 21.85 -1.25 -28.72
N HIS A 176 20.85 -1.45 -27.87
CA HIS A 176 19.48 -1.06 -28.16
C HIS A 176 19.21 0.39 -27.72
N ILE A 177 18.96 1.28 -28.67
CA ILE A 177 18.59 2.68 -28.41
C ILE A 177 17.18 2.94 -28.94
N GLU A 178 16.26 3.35 -28.06
CA GLU A 178 14.91 3.75 -28.45
C GLU A 178 14.83 5.28 -28.61
N VAL A 179 14.47 5.74 -29.81
CA VAL A 179 14.41 7.18 -30.13
C VAL A 179 12.96 7.67 -30.16
N HIS A 180 12.65 8.65 -29.33
CA HIS A 180 11.34 9.30 -29.21
C HIS A 180 11.41 10.74 -29.72
N ASN A 181 10.33 11.24 -30.31
CA ASN A 181 10.19 12.63 -30.76
C ASN A 181 8.78 13.16 -30.45
N PRO A 182 8.40 13.28 -29.17
CA PRO A 182 7.04 13.61 -28.75
C PRO A 182 6.62 15.02 -29.20
N ARG A 183 5.34 15.16 -29.57
CA ARG A 183 4.71 16.47 -29.78
C ARG A 183 4.49 17.18 -28.44
N ASN A 184 4.26 18.50 -28.49
CA ASN A 184 3.80 19.23 -27.32
C ASN A 184 2.59 18.54 -26.68
N THR A 185 2.60 18.42 -25.35
CA THR A 185 1.60 17.72 -24.51
C THR A 185 1.59 16.18 -24.59
N GLU A 186 2.25 15.57 -25.58
CA GLU A 186 2.43 14.13 -25.68
C GLU A 186 3.45 13.67 -24.63
N ALA A 187 3.08 12.70 -23.80
CA ALA A 187 3.95 12.23 -22.74
C ALA A 187 4.68 10.95 -23.13
N VAL A 188 5.98 10.91 -22.86
CA VAL A 188 6.79 9.69 -22.97
C VAL A 188 6.85 9.03 -21.60
N THR A 189 6.40 7.79 -21.51
CA THR A 189 6.40 6.99 -20.27
C THR A 189 7.52 5.97 -20.32
N LEU A 190 8.47 6.07 -19.40
CA LEU A 190 9.58 5.14 -19.26
C LEU A 190 9.46 4.35 -17.95
N ASN A 191 9.56 3.03 -18.03
CA ASN A 191 9.44 2.14 -16.89
C ASN A 191 10.82 1.76 -16.35
N PHE A 192 11.19 2.28 -15.18
CA PHE A 192 12.45 1.95 -14.54
C PHE A 192 12.22 0.95 -13.41
N ARG A 193 12.50 -0.33 -13.68
CA ARG A 193 12.52 -1.36 -12.64
C ARG A 193 13.82 -1.25 -11.85
N GLY A 194 13.79 -0.48 -10.75
CA GLY A 194 14.86 -0.48 -9.77
C GLY A 194 14.65 -1.59 -8.74
N GLU A 195 15.71 -2.33 -8.41
CA GLU A 195 15.69 -3.21 -7.25
C GLU A 195 15.43 -2.38 -5.99
N LYS A 196 14.35 -2.69 -5.27
CA LYS A 196 14.01 -2.00 -4.01
C LYS A 196 14.86 -2.60 -2.89
N LEU A 197 15.96 -1.92 -2.57
CA LEU A 197 16.83 -2.30 -1.45
C LEU A 197 16.23 -1.83 -0.13
N ALA A 198 15.88 -2.78 0.74
CA ALA A 198 15.46 -2.53 2.11
C ALA A 198 16.59 -2.84 3.10
N LYS A 199 16.89 -1.90 3.99
CA LYS A 199 17.91 -2.05 5.03
C LYS A 199 17.27 -2.47 6.34
N VAL A 200 17.76 -3.54 6.93
CA VAL A 200 17.38 -3.94 8.29
C VAL A 200 18.11 -3.05 9.28
N MET A 201 17.41 -2.53 10.28
CA MET A 201 17.95 -1.64 11.30
C MET A 201 17.46 -2.03 12.71
N GLY A 202 18.16 -1.54 13.73
CA GLY A 202 17.88 -1.85 15.13
C GLY A 202 18.24 -3.29 15.50
N SER A 203 17.47 -3.87 16.41
CA SER A 203 17.71 -5.19 17.01
C SER A 203 17.67 -6.33 15.99
N LEU A 204 16.95 -6.16 14.86
CA LEU A 204 16.97 -7.16 13.78
C LEU A 204 18.33 -7.25 13.07
N ALA A 205 19.18 -6.22 13.20
CA ALA A 205 20.51 -6.20 12.60
C ALA A 205 21.61 -6.74 13.54
N ASP A 206 21.28 -7.08 14.80
CA ASP A 206 22.26 -7.56 15.78
C ASP A 206 22.88 -8.91 15.38
N LYS A 207 22.10 -9.76 14.72
CA LYS A 207 22.58 -11.03 14.16
C LYS A 207 22.77 -10.88 12.66
N LYS A 208 23.92 -11.33 12.17
CA LYS A 208 24.21 -11.37 10.74
C LYS A 208 23.17 -12.24 10.04
N CYS A 209 22.46 -11.68 9.07
CA CYS A 209 21.42 -12.37 8.34
C CYS A 209 22.00 -13.58 7.59
N VAL A 210 21.37 -14.75 7.75
CA VAL A 210 21.67 -15.96 6.97
C VAL A 210 20.73 -16.03 5.76
N GLN A 211 21.23 -16.54 4.64
CA GLN A 211 20.41 -16.72 3.44
C GLN A 211 19.21 -17.64 3.75
N ALA A 212 18.01 -17.23 3.30
CA ALA A 212 16.72 -17.89 3.59
C ALA A 212 16.21 -17.81 5.04
N GLN A 213 16.85 -17.02 5.92
CA GLN A 213 16.29 -16.70 7.22
C GLN A 213 15.03 -15.84 7.05
N ARG A 214 13.95 -16.21 7.74
CA ARG A 214 12.73 -15.41 7.77
C ARG A 214 13.00 -14.12 8.54
N VAL A 215 12.76 -12.98 7.90
CA VAL A 215 12.79 -11.66 8.52
C VAL A 215 11.35 -11.18 8.65
N SER A 216 10.93 -10.83 9.87
CA SER A 216 9.60 -10.29 10.17
C SER A 216 9.75 -8.99 10.94
N GLY A 217 9.15 -7.91 10.42
CA GLY A 217 9.23 -6.59 11.03
C GLY A 217 8.33 -5.61 10.31
N ILE A 218 8.41 -4.35 10.71
CA ILE A 218 7.67 -3.24 10.11
C ILE A 218 8.54 -2.66 8.99
N LEU A 219 7.98 -2.56 7.78
CA LEU A 219 8.63 -1.89 6.65
C LEU A 219 8.25 -0.40 6.67
N VAL A 220 9.24 0.46 6.86
CA VAL A 220 9.08 1.92 6.79
C VAL A 220 9.68 2.42 5.49
N LYS A 221 8.86 3.12 4.70
CA LYS A 221 9.28 3.80 3.45
C LYS A 221 9.42 5.29 3.72
N LYS A 222 10.65 5.81 3.63
CA LYS A 222 10.92 7.26 3.65
C LYS A 222 11.47 7.66 2.29
N ASN A 223 10.65 8.31 1.46
CA ASN A 223 10.98 8.62 0.07
C ASN A 223 11.37 7.36 -0.73
N PHE A 224 12.67 7.19 -1.01
CA PHE A 224 13.25 6.11 -1.80
C PHE A 224 13.99 5.07 -0.95
N SER A 225 14.20 5.34 0.34
CA SER A 225 14.84 4.40 1.25
C SER A 225 13.80 3.55 1.96
N TYR A 226 13.99 2.23 1.87
CA TYR A 226 13.19 1.24 2.57
C TYR A 226 13.97 0.75 3.78
N HIS A 227 13.30 0.69 4.92
CA HIS A 227 13.88 0.28 6.19
C HIS A 227 12.98 -0.79 6.82
N ILE A 228 13.56 -1.87 7.32
CA ILE A 228 12.87 -2.92 8.05
C ILE A 228 13.30 -2.82 9.51
N LEU A 229 12.33 -2.65 10.40
CA LEU A 229 12.55 -2.39 11.82
C LEU A 229 11.75 -3.39 12.68
N ALA A 230 12.22 -3.62 13.91
CA ALA A 230 11.39 -4.27 14.93
C ALA A 230 10.30 -3.29 15.37
N PRO A 231 9.12 -3.78 15.77
CA PRO A 231 8.11 -2.94 16.39
C PRO A 231 8.66 -2.12 17.58
N SER A 232 9.55 -2.71 18.39
CA SER A 232 10.19 -2.06 19.53
C SER A 232 11.12 -0.90 19.16
N ASP A 233 11.73 -0.94 17.97
CA ASP A 233 12.71 0.07 17.53
C ASP A 233 12.08 1.19 16.71
N LEU A 234 10.77 1.14 16.46
CA LEU A 234 10.07 2.09 15.60
C LEU A 234 10.24 3.53 16.08
N SER A 235 10.08 3.78 17.38
CA SER A 235 10.23 5.10 17.99
C SER A 235 11.66 5.65 17.99
N ASN A 236 12.66 4.78 17.83
CA ASN A 236 14.07 5.19 17.82
C ASN A 236 14.51 5.72 16.45
N TYR A 237 13.86 5.25 15.37
CA TYR A 237 14.25 5.55 13.99
C TYR A 237 13.19 6.32 13.20
N THR A 238 11.98 6.47 13.76
CA THR A 238 10.87 7.19 13.13
C THR A 238 10.17 8.08 14.14
N ASP A 239 9.47 9.09 13.64
CA ASP A 239 8.63 9.96 14.46
C ASP A 239 7.32 9.27 14.92
N LEU A 240 7.19 7.96 14.64
CA LEU A 240 6.02 7.17 15.01
C LEU A 240 6.23 6.54 16.38
N ALA A 241 5.33 6.83 17.31
CA ALA A 241 5.25 6.12 18.58
C ALA A 241 4.35 4.89 18.44
N MET A 242 4.74 3.78 19.10
CA MET A 242 3.82 2.67 19.29
C MET A 242 2.85 3.01 20.42
N SER A 243 1.56 3.00 20.09
CA SER A 243 0.48 3.18 21.06
C SER A 243 -0.27 1.87 21.22
N THR A 244 -0.44 1.43 22.45
CA THR A 244 -1.32 0.31 22.79
C THR A 244 -2.60 0.86 23.40
N VAL A 245 -3.74 0.43 22.90
CA VAL A 245 -5.04 0.78 23.48
C VAL A 245 -5.39 -0.26 24.53
N LYS A 246 -5.59 0.20 25.77
CA LYS A 246 -6.12 -0.62 26.86
C LYS A 246 -7.60 -0.30 27.00
N GLN A 247 -8.45 -1.32 26.91
CA GLN A 247 -9.88 -1.18 27.05
C GLN A 247 -10.30 -1.70 28.42
N THR A 248 -11.24 -0.97 29.03
CA THR A 248 -11.86 -1.35 30.29
C THR A 248 -13.37 -1.23 30.11
N GLN A 249 -14.08 -2.32 30.38
CA GLN A 249 -15.52 -2.39 30.27
C GLN A 249 -16.11 -2.76 31.63
N ALA A 250 -17.08 -1.97 32.08
CA ALA A 250 -17.83 -2.25 33.29
C ALA A 250 -19.16 -2.89 32.92
N ILE A 251 -19.40 -4.09 33.44
CA ILE A 251 -20.65 -4.83 33.26
C ILE A 251 -21.31 -4.98 34.63
N PRO A 252 -22.57 -4.55 34.80
CA PRO A 252 -23.30 -4.83 36.03
C PRO A 252 -23.38 -6.34 36.26
N PHE A 253 -23.11 -6.80 37.48
CA PHE A 253 -23.15 -8.22 37.80
C PHE A 253 -23.50 -8.38 39.28
N THR A 254 -24.66 -8.97 39.55
CA THR A 254 -25.18 -9.17 40.91
C THR A 254 -25.13 -10.64 41.35
N GLY A 255 -24.54 -11.51 40.53
CA GLY A 255 -24.45 -12.95 40.80
C GLY A 255 -23.31 -13.28 41.79
N PRO A 256 -23.30 -14.50 42.35
CA PRO A 256 -22.21 -14.94 43.21
C PRO A 256 -20.92 -15.15 42.40
N PHE A 257 -19.79 -14.61 42.89
CA PHE A 257 -18.48 -14.72 42.24
C PHE A 257 -18.01 -16.16 41.92
N PRO A 258 -18.22 -17.18 42.78
CA PRO A 258 -17.84 -18.56 42.47
C PRO A 258 -18.57 -19.17 41.27
N LEU A 259 -19.80 -18.72 41.00
CA LEU A 259 -20.57 -19.17 39.84
C LEU A 259 -19.96 -18.64 38.55
N LEU A 260 -19.58 -17.36 38.54
CA LEU A 260 -18.89 -16.75 37.40
C LEU A 260 -17.56 -17.47 37.12
N LEU A 261 -16.79 -17.76 38.17
CA LEU A 261 -15.55 -18.53 38.06
C LEU A 261 -15.77 -19.92 37.44
N SER A 262 -16.81 -20.65 37.87
CA SER A 262 -17.14 -21.97 37.34
C SER A 262 -17.46 -21.92 35.84
N GLN A 263 -18.26 -20.94 35.41
CA GLN A 263 -18.62 -20.77 34.00
C GLN A 263 -17.44 -20.33 33.13
N LEU A 264 -16.57 -19.47 33.64
CA LEU A 264 -15.35 -19.06 32.95
C LEU A 264 -14.34 -20.21 32.82
N ARG A 265 -14.30 -21.13 33.81
CA ARG A 265 -13.53 -22.38 33.71
C ARG A 265 -14.12 -23.32 32.66
N HIS A 266 -15.43 -23.38 32.51
CA HIS A 266 -16.06 -24.16 31.45
C HIS A 266 -15.69 -23.61 30.05
N LEU A 267 -15.58 -22.29 29.91
CA LEU A 267 -15.21 -21.64 28.66
C LEU A 267 -13.76 -21.92 28.22
N THR A 268 -12.80 -21.93 29.17
CA THR A 268 -11.37 -21.83 28.82
C THR A 268 -10.47 -22.89 29.44
N GLY A 269 -10.96 -23.68 30.40
CA GLY A 269 -10.19 -24.65 31.18
C GLY A 269 -9.20 -24.02 32.17
N ASP A 270 -8.42 -23.03 31.70
CA ASP A 270 -7.36 -22.35 32.43
C ASP A 270 -7.76 -20.91 32.82
N VAL A 271 -8.31 -20.79 34.04
CA VAL A 271 -8.58 -19.50 34.68
C VAL A 271 -7.72 -19.37 35.94
N GLU A 272 -6.84 -18.37 35.96
CA GLU A 272 -6.00 -18.08 37.13
C GLU A 272 -6.70 -17.10 38.06
N GLU A 273 -6.83 -17.46 39.33
CA GLU A 273 -7.32 -16.57 40.38
C GLU A 273 -6.15 -15.73 40.92
N ILE A 274 -6.29 -14.42 40.88
CA ILE A 274 -5.31 -13.47 41.40
C ILE A 274 -6.03 -12.57 42.40
N GLU A 275 -5.51 -12.44 43.61
CA GLU A 275 -5.99 -11.42 44.55
C GLU A 275 -5.17 -10.15 44.38
N ILE A 276 -5.77 -9.12 43.78
CA ILE A 276 -5.15 -7.81 43.61
C ILE A 276 -5.98 -6.82 44.42
N SER A 277 -5.37 -6.17 45.42
CA SER A 277 -5.97 -5.07 46.18
C SER A 277 -7.29 -5.41 46.88
N GLU A 278 -7.36 -6.57 47.56
CA GLU A 278 -8.55 -7.07 48.28
C GLU A 278 -9.79 -7.33 47.40
N LYS A 279 -9.64 -7.31 46.07
CA LYS A 279 -10.70 -7.63 45.10
C LYS A 279 -10.43 -8.95 44.40
N SER A 280 -11.47 -9.76 44.26
CA SER A 280 -11.40 -11.04 43.57
C SER A 280 -11.19 -10.81 42.07
N THR A 281 -10.00 -11.18 41.57
CA THR A 281 -9.60 -10.97 40.17
C THR A 281 -9.32 -12.30 39.49
N LEU A 282 -9.73 -12.44 38.24
CA LEU A 282 -9.50 -13.61 37.40
C LEU A 282 -8.70 -13.22 36.17
N ARG A 283 -7.74 -14.04 35.77
CA ARG A 283 -7.10 -13.96 34.46
C ARG A 283 -7.68 -15.05 33.56
N VAL A 284 -8.31 -14.62 32.46
CA VAL A 284 -8.91 -15.51 31.46
C VAL A 284 -8.10 -15.41 30.15
N PHE A 285 -7.82 -16.54 29.50
CA PHE A 285 -6.98 -16.62 28.29
C PHE A 285 -5.59 -15.97 28.43
N ASN A 286 -5.07 -15.87 29.67
CA ASN A 286 -3.82 -15.16 30.03
C ASN A 286 -3.77 -13.66 29.61
N SER A 287 -4.84 -13.13 29.03
CA SER A 287 -4.84 -11.85 28.30
C SER A 287 -5.93 -10.90 28.76
N ILE A 288 -7.01 -11.42 29.36
CA ILE A 288 -8.12 -10.64 29.91
C ILE A 288 -8.08 -10.72 31.43
N THR A 289 -8.21 -9.56 32.06
CA THR A 289 -8.32 -9.42 33.51
C THR A 289 -9.77 -9.10 33.86
N VAL A 290 -10.37 -9.91 34.72
CA VAL A 290 -11.76 -9.78 35.17
C VAL A 290 -11.74 -9.48 36.66
N VAL A 291 -12.09 -8.26 37.05
CA VAL A 291 -12.12 -7.83 38.46
C VAL A 291 -13.57 -7.77 38.93
N HIS A 292 -13.90 -8.50 39.99
CA HIS A 292 -15.21 -8.41 40.61
C HIS A 292 -15.23 -7.33 41.70
N ASP A 293 -16.15 -6.38 41.58
CA ASP A 293 -16.29 -5.25 42.50
C ASP A 293 -17.78 -5.04 42.85
N GLN A 294 -18.17 -5.52 44.03
CA GLN A 294 -19.54 -5.43 44.56
C GLN A 294 -20.60 -5.97 43.58
N ASN A 295 -21.29 -5.07 42.86
CA ASN A 295 -22.37 -5.36 41.92
C ASN A 295 -21.94 -5.17 40.46
N MET A 296 -20.63 -5.14 40.17
CA MET A 296 -20.11 -5.01 38.82
C MET A 296 -18.88 -5.89 38.62
N VAL A 297 -18.67 -6.26 37.36
CA VAL A 297 -17.47 -6.91 36.88
C VAL A 297 -16.78 -5.97 35.90
N LEU A 298 -15.50 -5.71 36.15
CA LEU A 298 -14.64 -4.92 35.27
C LEU A 298 -13.81 -5.88 34.42
N LEU A 299 -13.99 -5.84 33.11
CA LEU A 299 -13.11 -6.52 32.17
C LEU A 299 -12.07 -5.54 31.67
N GLU A 300 -10.82 -5.97 31.66
CA GLU A 300 -9.69 -5.16 31.25
C GLU A 300 -8.77 -5.98 30.33
N TRP A 301 -8.49 -5.45 29.13
CA TRP A 301 -7.63 -6.10 28.14
C TRP A 301 -6.90 -5.08 27.27
N PHE A 302 -5.83 -5.53 26.62
CA PHE A 302 -5.18 -4.79 25.53
C PHE A 302 -5.90 -5.09 24.21
N ALA A 303 -6.39 -4.05 23.55
CA ALA A 303 -7.19 -4.17 22.33
C ALA A 303 -6.35 -4.77 21.19
N ASN A 304 -6.81 -5.90 20.68
CA ASN A 304 -6.31 -6.53 19.47
C ASN A 304 -7.36 -7.55 18.98
N PRO A 305 -7.37 -7.94 17.69
CA PRO A 305 -8.44 -8.78 17.14
C PRO A 305 -8.68 -10.10 17.88
N LEU A 306 -7.66 -10.69 18.51
CA LEU A 306 -7.80 -11.92 19.29
C LEU A 306 -8.36 -11.64 20.68
N ASN A 307 -7.80 -10.66 21.39
CA ASN A 307 -8.22 -10.29 22.73
C ASN A 307 -9.62 -9.67 22.74
N ASP A 308 -9.99 -8.93 21.69
CA ASP A 308 -11.33 -8.36 21.54
C ASP A 308 -12.36 -9.49 21.40
N MET A 309 -12.06 -10.50 20.58
CA MET A 309 -12.90 -11.70 20.47
C MET A 309 -12.99 -12.47 21.79
N TYR A 310 -11.88 -12.60 22.52
CA TYR A 310 -11.90 -13.20 23.85
C TYR A 310 -12.72 -12.37 24.85
N ALA A 311 -12.62 -11.04 24.79
CA ALA A 311 -13.35 -10.14 25.68
C ALA A 311 -14.85 -10.19 25.41
N ASP A 312 -15.25 -10.29 24.13
CA ASP A 312 -16.64 -10.51 23.74
C ASP A 312 -17.17 -11.85 24.26
N ALA A 313 -16.36 -12.92 24.21
CA ALA A 313 -16.74 -14.23 24.74
C ALA A 313 -16.94 -14.19 26.27
N VAL A 314 -16.01 -13.58 27.01
CA VAL A 314 -16.13 -13.42 28.47
C VAL A 314 -17.32 -12.53 28.82
N THR A 315 -17.52 -11.43 28.09
CA THR A 315 -18.67 -10.52 28.24
C THR A 315 -20.00 -11.26 28.04
N THR A 316 -20.08 -12.11 27.01
CA THR A 316 -21.27 -12.93 26.74
C THR A 316 -21.58 -13.85 27.92
N VAL A 317 -20.58 -14.52 28.50
CA VAL A 317 -20.76 -15.38 29.68
C VAL A 317 -21.22 -14.58 30.90
N VAL A 318 -20.64 -13.40 31.14
CA VAL A 318 -21.05 -12.54 32.27
C VAL A 318 -22.52 -12.11 32.12
N LEU A 319 -22.92 -11.69 30.92
CA LEU A 319 -24.30 -11.30 30.63
C LEU A 319 -25.28 -12.48 30.72
N GLU A 320 -24.88 -13.67 30.27
CA GLU A 320 -25.68 -14.88 30.38
C GLU A 320 -25.98 -15.23 31.84
N VAL A 321 -24.93 -15.27 32.69
CA VAL A 321 -25.08 -15.53 34.13
C VAL A 321 -25.90 -14.44 34.83
N GLN A 322 -25.78 -13.19 34.39
CA GLN A 322 -26.58 -12.10 34.93
C GLN A 322 -28.07 -12.23 34.55
N SER A 323 -28.35 -12.57 33.29
CA SER A 323 -29.71 -12.64 32.74
C SER A 323 -30.49 -13.87 33.21
N ASN A 324 -29.80 -14.91 33.70
CA ASN A 324 -30.41 -16.16 34.11
C ASN A 324 -30.56 -16.25 35.65
N PRO A 325 -31.73 -15.89 36.22
CA PRO A 325 -31.96 -15.94 37.68
C PRO A 325 -31.94 -17.37 38.26
N LYS A 326 -32.09 -18.42 37.42
CA LYS A 326 -31.99 -19.82 37.87
C LYS A 326 -30.54 -20.24 38.08
N ALA A 327 -29.62 -19.81 37.20
CA ALA A 327 -28.18 -20.05 37.35
C ALA A 327 -27.62 -19.40 38.63
N GLN A 328 -28.13 -18.21 39.01
CA GLN A 328 -27.69 -17.49 40.20
C GLN A 328 -28.05 -18.18 41.53
N LYS A 329 -29.02 -19.09 41.54
CA LYS A 329 -29.42 -19.86 42.74
C LYS A 329 -28.62 -21.15 42.95
N GLY A 330 -27.72 -21.51 42.04
CA GLY A 330 -26.92 -22.73 42.16
C GLY A 330 -27.71 -24.03 41.96
N GLU A 331 -28.96 -23.95 41.49
CA GLU A 331 -29.75 -25.13 41.13
C GLU A 331 -29.33 -25.59 39.73
N GLY A 332 -28.72 -26.76 39.68
CA GLY A 332 -28.16 -27.33 38.46
C GLY A 332 -29.22 -27.52 37.37
N PHE A 333 -28.79 -27.36 36.12
CA PHE A 333 -29.57 -27.52 34.88
C PHE A 333 -30.30 -28.88 34.74
N HIS A 334 -30.09 -29.83 35.65
CA HIS A 334 -30.71 -31.16 35.65
C HIS A 334 -32.01 -31.28 36.45
N GLN A 335 -32.35 -30.30 37.30
CA GLN A 335 -33.39 -30.46 38.32
C GLN A 335 -34.82 -30.16 37.80
N ASP A 336 -34.97 -29.51 36.65
CA ASP A 336 -36.25 -28.94 36.18
C ASP A 336 -36.98 -29.78 35.10
N MET A 337 -36.41 -30.90 34.63
CA MET A 337 -37.08 -31.75 33.63
C MET A 337 -37.92 -32.90 34.23
N PHE A 338 -37.67 -33.30 35.48
CA PHE A 338 -38.31 -34.49 36.08
C PHE A 338 -38.96 -34.28 37.45
N GLY A 339 -38.86 -33.09 38.04
CA GLY A 339 -39.44 -32.76 39.36
C GLY A 339 -38.58 -33.22 40.54
N GLU A 340 -38.70 -32.51 41.67
CA GLU A 340 -37.89 -32.73 42.89
C GLU A 340 -38.02 -34.14 43.50
N GLU A 341 -39.10 -34.88 43.20
CA GLU A 341 -39.36 -36.21 43.77
C GLU A 341 -38.77 -37.38 42.97
N CYS A 342 -38.33 -37.15 41.72
CA CYS A 342 -38.00 -38.24 40.80
C CYS A 342 -36.51 -38.60 40.76
N VAL A 343 -35.60 -37.71 41.15
CA VAL A 343 -34.16 -37.97 41.14
C VAL A 343 -33.50 -37.37 42.38
N ASP A 344 -33.02 -38.23 43.28
CA ASP A 344 -32.39 -37.83 44.54
C ASP A 344 -30.92 -38.28 44.60
N PHE A 345 -30.03 -37.38 45.00
CA PHE A 345 -28.61 -37.66 45.17
C PHE A 345 -28.35 -37.99 46.64
N LYS A 346 -28.48 -39.27 47.01
CA LYS A 346 -28.23 -39.70 48.39
C LYS A 346 -26.75 -39.58 48.79
N ASP A 347 -25.82 -39.85 47.87
CA ASP A 347 -24.36 -39.78 48.09
C ASP A 347 -23.62 -39.40 46.79
N LYS A 348 -22.35 -38.96 46.88
CA LYS A 348 -21.52 -38.55 45.71
C LYS A 348 -21.44 -39.60 44.59
N ASN A 349 -21.67 -40.88 44.90
CA ASN A 349 -21.56 -42.00 43.96
C ASN A 349 -22.87 -42.75 43.68
N CYS A 350 -23.99 -42.37 44.31
CA CYS A 350 -25.26 -43.09 44.17
C CYS A 350 -26.40 -42.13 43.84
N LEU A 351 -27.04 -42.38 42.70
CA LEU A 351 -28.21 -41.64 42.22
C LEU A 351 -29.46 -42.50 42.43
N ALA A 352 -30.47 -41.99 43.13
CA ALA A 352 -31.76 -42.65 43.25
C ALA A 352 -32.75 -42.05 42.24
N VAL A 353 -33.41 -42.89 41.44
CA VAL A 353 -34.43 -42.49 40.47
C VAL A 353 -35.76 -43.15 40.84
N SER A 354 -36.77 -42.34 41.14
CA SER A 354 -38.10 -42.80 41.52
C SER A 354 -39.11 -42.46 40.42
N VAL A 355 -39.84 -43.47 39.92
CA VAL A 355 -40.93 -43.28 38.93
C VAL A 355 -42.11 -44.14 39.38
N ASP A 356 -43.31 -43.54 39.47
CA ASP A 356 -44.56 -44.21 39.85
C ASP A 356 -44.47 -45.07 41.13
N GLY A 357 -43.73 -44.58 42.14
CA GLY A 357 -43.57 -45.25 43.44
C GLY A 357 -42.55 -46.39 43.48
N LYS A 358 -41.79 -46.61 42.40
CA LYS A 358 -40.67 -47.56 42.35
C LYS A 358 -39.35 -46.79 42.32
N THR A 359 -38.39 -47.17 43.15
CA THR A 359 -37.08 -46.51 43.24
C THR A 359 -35.95 -47.42 42.76
N ALA A 360 -35.16 -46.89 41.82
CA ALA A 360 -33.94 -47.48 41.28
C ALA A 360 -32.72 -46.76 41.87
N PHE A 361 -31.67 -47.49 42.24
CA PHE A 361 -30.40 -46.93 42.70
C PHE A 361 -29.32 -47.20 41.67
N ILE A 362 -28.74 -46.15 41.12
CA ILE A 362 -27.68 -46.21 40.12
C ILE A 362 -26.36 -45.89 40.82
N ASN A 363 -25.43 -46.83 40.79
CA ASN A 363 -24.07 -46.58 41.26
C ASN A 363 -23.21 -46.04 40.11
N LEU A 364 -22.70 -44.83 40.27
CA LEU A 364 -21.94 -44.09 39.25
C LEU A 364 -20.53 -44.66 39.01
N GLU A 365 -19.98 -45.43 39.95
CA GLU A 365 -18.67 -46.09 39.79
C GLU A 365 -18.79 -47.47 39.12
N THR A 366 -19.68 -48.32 39.62
CA THR A 366 -19.84 -49.70 39.11
C THR A 366 -20.75 -49.78 37.90
N ARG A 367 -21.53 -48.72 37.63
CA ARG A 367 -22.53 -48.62 36.55
C ARG A 367 -23.66 -49.65 36.68
N THR A 368 -23.88 -50.15 37.89
CA THR A 368 -24.94 -51.11 38.20
C THR A 368 -26.18 -50.39 38.71
N VAL A 369 -27.35 -50.92 38.36
CA VAL A 369 -28.65 -50.43 38.84
C VAL A 369 -29.25 -51.47 39.80
N GLU A 370 -29.45 -51.09 41.05
CA GLU A 370 -30.02 -51.92 42.12
C GLU A 370 -31.43 -51.44 42.48
N TYR A 371 -32.33 -52.35 42.84
CA TYR A 371 -33.72 -52.04 43.21
C TYR A 371 -34.05 -52.56 44.61
N GLU A 372 -34.93 -51.85 45.32
CA GLU A 372 -35.48 -52.33 46.58
C GLU A 372 -36.52 -53.43 46.29
N GLU A 373 -36.30 -54.64 46.80
CA GLU A 373 -37.13 -55.82 46.52
C GLU A 373 -38.59 -55.64 46.98
N ALA A 374 -39.51 -55.34 46.06
CA ALA A 374 -40.92 -55.71 46.17
C ALA A 374 -41.65 -55.68 44.81
N ASN A 375 -42.21 -56.83 44.43
CA ASN A 375 -43.10 -57.14 43.30
C ASN A 375 -42.46 -57.36 41.90
N SER A 376 -42.46 -58.65 41.55
CA SER A 376 -41.78 -59.34 40.47
C SER A 376 -42.55 -59.41 39.14
N GLU A 377 -43.11 -58.32 38.63
CA GLU A 377 -43.78 -58.34 37.29
C GLU A 377 -43.49 -57.14 36.37
N ASP A 378 -42.63 -56.20 36.75
CA ASP A 378 -42.30 -55.02 35.91
C ASP A 378 -40.79 -54.78 35.84
N ASP A 379 -40.06 -55.62 35.10
CA ASP A 379 -38.64 -55.41 34.78
C ASP A 379 -38.41 -54.25 33.77
N SER A 380 -39.49 -53.64 33.28
CA SER A 380 -39.47 -52.57 32.28
C SER A 380 -38.73 -51.31 32.76
N LEU A 381 -38.87 -50.92 34.03
CA LEU A 381 -38.19 -49.75 34.58
C LEU A 381 -36.68 -50.01 34.72
N ARG A 382 -36.27 -51.22 35.12
CA ARG A 382 -34.85 -51.63 35.21
C ARG A 382 -34.18 -51.54 33.86
N GLU A 383 -34.76 -52.18 32.85
CA GLU A 383 -34.21 -52.19 31.50
C GLU A 383 -34.15 -50.78 30.90
N MET A 384 -35.18 -49.94 31.15
CA MET A 384 -35.17 -48.55 30.68
C MET A 384 -34.07 -47.72 31.33
N VAL A 385 -33.88 -47.83 32.64
CA VAL A 385 -32.86 -47.08 33.38
C VAL A 385 -31.45 -47.57 33.02
N GLU A 386 -31.22 -48.88 32.94
CA GLU A 386 -29.95 -49.45 32.50
C GLU A 386 -29.58 -49.02 31.08
N LEU A 387 -30.53 -49.09 30.13
CA LEU A 387 -30.31 -48.66 28.75
C LEU A 387 -30.04 -47.16 28.66
N ALA A 388 -30.73 -46.34 29.46
CA ALA A 388 -30.50 -44.90 29.52
C ALA A 388 -29.10 -44.55 30.06
N VAL A 389 -28.68 -45.22 31.15
CA VAL A 389 -27.33 -45.06 31.73
C VAL A 389 -26.26 -45.48 30.71
N GLN A 390 -26.46 -46.61 30.02
CA GLN A 390 -25.54 -47.07 28.99
C GLN A 390 -25.44 -46.06 27.83
N ARG A 391 -26.57 -45.57 27.31
CA ARG A 391 -26.60 -44.56 26.23
C ARG A 391 -25.97 -43.24 26.64
N LEU A 392 -26.22 -42.77 27.86
CA LEU A 392 -25.57 -41.57 28.40
C LEU A 392 -24.06 -41.75 28.47
N TYR A 393 -23.59 -42.92 28.91
CA TYR A 393 -22.16 -43.20 28.97
C TYR A 393 -21.52 -43.29 27.59
N GLU A 394 -22.18 -43.93 26.63
CA GLU A 394 -21.75 -43.97 25.22
C GLU A 394 -21.76 -42.56 24.59
N ALA A 395 -22.69 -41.68 24.99
CA ALA A 395 -22.75 -40.30 24.50
C ALA A 395 -21.70 -39.38 25.13
N MET A 396 -21.34 -39.58 26.40
CA MET A 396 -20.28 -38.83 27.08
C MET A 396 -18.88 -39.32 26.70
N ASN A 397 -18.75 -40.58 26.32
CA ASN A 397 -17.54 -41.16 25.73
C ASN A 397 -17.85 -41.67 24.32
N PRO A 398 -18.08 -40.78 23.34
CA PRO A 398 -18.35 -41.17 21.97
C PRO A 398 -17.04 -41.62 21.32
N VAL A 399 -16.63 -42.84 21.68
CA VAL A 399 -15.55 -43.63 21.07
C VAL A 399 -14.14 -43.04 21.23
N MET A 400 -13.28 -43.86 21.83
CA MET A 400 -11.83 -43.86 21.60
C MET A 400 -11.53 -44.31 20.18
#